data_AF-A0AAJ2USJ5-F1
#
_entry.id   AF-A0AAJ2USJ5-F1
#
_cell.length_a   1.000
_cell.length_b   1.000
_cell.length_c   1.000
_cell.angle_alpha   90.00
_cell.angle_beta   90.00
_cell.angle_gamma   90.00
#
_symmetry.space_group_name_H-M   'P 1'
#
loop_
_entity.id
_entity.type
_entity.pdbx_description
1 polymer ?
#
loop_
_entity_poly.entity_id
_entity_poly.type
_entity_poly.pdbx_seq_one_letter_code
_entity_poly.pdbx_strand_id
1 'polypeptide(L)' 'PALLAAIRPRWLNYRFGLVTRALADRVHHDGHLLSVWTPDTRRSMRRLMDMGVDSITTNRVDALCTLRQSP' A
#
# COMPACT_ATOMS: atom_id res chain seq x y z
N PRO A 1 -10.28 -13.26 -10.75
CA PRO A 1 -9.92 -12.80 -12.12
C PRO A 1 -11.06 -12.06 -12.85
N ALA A 2 -12.28 -12.62 -12.92
CA ALA A 2 -13.38 -12.02 -13.69
C ALA A 2 -13.79 -10.61 -13.22
N LEU A 3 -13.84 -10.38 -11.90
CA LEU A 3 -14.24 -9.07 -11.36
C LEU A 3 -13.28 -7.96 -11.77
N LEU A 4 -11.97 -8.12 -11.51
CA LEU A 4 -10.96 -7.10 -11.85
C LEU A 4 -10.92 -6.83 -13.36
N ALA A 5 -11.09 -7.86 -14.19
CA ALA A 5 -11.18 -7.71 -15.64
C ALA A 5 -12.43 -6.93 -16.07
N ALA A 6 -13.57 -7.10 -15.39
CA ALA A 6 -14.81 -6.40 -15.70
C ALA A 6 -14.76 -4.91 -15.30
N ILE A 7 -14.26 -4.60 -14.10
CA ILE A 7 -14.25 -3.23 -13.56
C ILE A 7 -12.98 -2.43 -13.87
N ARG A 8 -11.90 -3.09 -14.30
CA ARG A 8 -10.63 -2.47 -14.73
C ARG A 8 -10.11 -1.39 -13.77
N PRO A 9 -9.93 -1.70 -12.48
CA PRO A 9 -9.52 -0.69 -11.52
C PRO A 9 -8.06 -0.31 -11.76
N ARG A 10 -7.72 0.95 -11.52
CA ARG A 10 -6.31 1.37 -11.45
C ARG A 10 -5.68 1.04 -10.09
N TRP A 11 -6.47 1.02 -9.03
CA TRP A 11 -6.01 0.87 -7.65
C TRP A 11 -6.67 -0.31 -6.96
N LEU A 12 -5.89 -1.07 -6.20
CA LEU A 12 -6.38 -2.07 -5.26
C LEU A 12 -6.08 -1.60 -3.84
N ASN A 13 -7.10 -1.60 -2.98
CA ASN A 13 -7.03 -1.03 -1.64
C ASN A 13 -7.21 -2.13 -0.58
N TYR A 14 -6.15 -2.41 0.18
CA TYR A 14 -6.12 -3.52 1.15
C TYR A 14 -5.97 -3.04 2.59
N ARG A 15 -6.50 -3.82 3.52
CA ARG A 15 -6.13 -3.67 4.94
C ARG A 15 -4.64 -3.99 5.11
N PHE A 16 -3.88 -3.12 5.77
CA PHE A 16 -2.41 -3.18 5.81
C PHE A 16 -1.85 -4.51 6.33
N GLY A 17 -2.57 -5.19 7.23
CA GLY A 17 -2.15 -6.49 7.77
C GLY A 17 -2.18 -7.64 6.77
N LEU A 18 -2.82 -7.46 5.61
CA LEU A 18 -2.87 -8.45 4.52
C LEU A 18 -1.72 -8.28 3.52
N VAL A 19 -0.96 -7.19 3.62
CA VAL A 19 0.05 -6.85 2.62
C VAL A 19 1.37 -7.53 2.92
N THR A 20 1.89 -8.20 1.91
CA THR A 20 3.21 -8.81 1.87
C THR A 20 3.96 -8.31 0.63
N ARG A 21 5.28 -8.52 0.58
CA ARG A 21 6.07 -8.20 -0.62
C ARG A 21 5.56 -8.96 -1.85
N ALA A 22 5.27 -10.25 -1.70
CA ALA A 22 4.74 -11.07 -2.80
C ALA A 22 3.38 -10.55 -3.32
N LEU A 23 2.52 -10.02 -2.44
CA LEU A 23 1.29 -9.37 -2.88
C LEU A 23 1.57 -8.09 -3.66
N ALA A 24 2.48 -7.24 -3.16
CA ALA A 24 2.86 -6.01 -3.86
C ALA A 24 3.41 -6.30 -5.26
N ASP A 25 4.38 -7.21 -5.36
CA ASP A 25 4.97 -7.63 -6.64
C ASP A 25 3.91 -8.15 -7.61
N ARG A 26 2.93 -8.94 -7.11
CA ARG A 26 1.83 -9.46 -7.93
C ARG A 26 0.90 -8.34 -8.43
N VAL A 27 0.52 -7.42 -7.55
CA VAL A 27 -0.35 -6.29 -7.89
C VAL A 27 0.29 -5.42 -8.96
N HIS A 28 1.59 -5.13 -8.82
CA HIS A 28 2.35 -4.38 -9.82
C HIS A 28 2.53 -5.13 -11.12
N HIS A 29 2.82 -6.44 -11.07
CA HIS A 29 2.90 -7.29 -12.27
C HIS A 29 1.59 -7.31 -13.06
N ASP A 30 0.45 -7.31 -12.36
CA ASP A 30 -0.87 -7.25 -12.97
C ASP A 30 -1.26 -5.83 -13.45
N GLY A 31 -0.36 -4.84 -13.33
CA GLY A 31 -0.54 -3.47 -13.84
C GLY A 31 -1.38 -2.56 -12.95
N HIS A 32 -1.59 -2.93 -11.68
CA HIS A 32 -2.37 -2.16 -10.71
C HIS A 32 -1.47 -1.42 -9.71
N LEU A 33 -2.01 -0.37 -9.09
CA LEU A 33 -1.38 0.34 -7.97
C LEU A 33 -1.93 -0.16 -6.64
N LEU A 34 -1.08 -0.27 -5.63
CA LEU A 34 -1.39 -0.81 -4.30
C LEU A 34 -1.56 0.31 -3.26
N SER A 35 -2.78 0.45 -2.73
CA SER A 35 -3.09 1.34 -1.61
C SER A 35 -3.39 0.54 -0.34
N VAL A 36 -3.02 1.07 0.83
CA VAL A 36 -3.25 0.39 2.12
C VAL A 36 -3.91 1.26 3.19
N TRP A 37 -4.70 0.63 4.07
CA TRP A 37 -5.35 1.28 5.23
C TRP A 37 -5.41 0.36 6.46
N THR A 38 -5.44 0.80 7.72
CA THR A 38 -5.01 2.09 8.25
C THR A 38 -3.84 1.83 9.21
N PRO A 39 -2.59 1.84 8.74
CA PRO A 39 -1.43 1.70 9.61
C PRO A 39 -1.20 3.03 10.36
N ASP A 40 -1.19 2.98 11.69
CA ASP A 40 -1.03 4.19 12.54
C ASP A 40 0.28 4.22 13.34
N THR A 41 1.22 3.32 13.04
CA THR A 41 2.54 3.30 13.68
C THR A 41 3.65 3.59 12.67
N ARG A 42 4.72 4.25 13.10
CA ARG A 42 5.89 4.49 12.25
C ARG A 42 6.51 3.18 11.75
N ARG A 43 6.55 2.15 12.60
CA ARG A 43 7.08 0.83 12.27
C ARG A 43 6.28 0.16 11.15
N SER A 44 4.94 0.15 11.24
CA SER A 44 4.10 -0.45 10.21
C SER A 44 4.18 0.34 8.91
N MET A 45 4.13 1.67 8.95
CA MET A 45 4.25 2.52 7.75
C MET A 45 5.59 2.33 7.04
N ARG A 46 6.71 2.35 7.78
CA ARG A 46 8.05 2.09 7.20
C ARG A 46 8.11 0.73 6.52
N ARG A 47 7.64 -0.33 7.19
CA ARG A 47 7.61 -1.68 6.61
C ARG A 47 6.79 -1.75 5.32
N LEU A 48 5.68 -1.01 5.24
CA LEU A 48 4.84 -0.96 4.03
C LEU A 48 5.52 -0.19 2.90
N MET A 49 6.21 0.91 3.20
CA MET A 49 7.06 1.61 2.22
C MET A 49 8.14 0.67 1.67
N ASP A 50 8.82 -0.08 2.54
CA ASP A 50 9.85 -1.04 2.14
C ASP A 50 9.28 -2.17 1.25
N MET A 51 8.00 -2.54 1.45
CA MET A 51 7.28 -3.50 0.61
C MET A 51 6.85 -2.93 -0.75
N GLY A 52 6.99 -1.62 -0.97
CA GLY A 52 6.68 -0.98 -2.24
C GLY A 52 5.20 -0.59 -2.41
N VAL A 53 4.45 -0.34 -1.34
CA VAL A 53 3.08 0.20 -1.51
C VAL A 53 3.10 1.58 -2.16
N ASP A 54 2.14 1.86 -3.04
CA ASP A 54 2.06 3.14 -3.77
C ASP A 54 1.34 4.24 -2.97
N SER A 55 0.49 3.85 -2.02
CA SER A 55 -0.29 4.77 -1.19
C SER A 55 -0.55 4.22 0.21
N ILE A 56 -0.47 5.10 1.22
CA ILE A 56 -0.80 4.80 2.63
C ILE A 56 -1.90 5.76 3.10
N THR A 57 -3.05 5.21 3.45
CA THR A 57 -4.14 5.91 4.18
C THR A 57 -3.93 5.69 5.67
N THR A 58 -3.62 6.75 6.43
CA THR A 58 -3.31 6.69 7.88
C THR A 58 -4.03 7.79 8.64
N ASN A 59 -4.33 7.55 9.92
CA ASN A 59 -4.79 8.62 10.83
C ASN A 59 -3.62 9.49 11.34
N ARG A 60 -2.38 9.13 11.01
CA ARG A 60 -1.13 9.75 11.50
C ARG A 60 -0.32 10.34 10.35
N VAL A 61 -0.96 11.24 9.58
CA VAL A 61 -0.36 11.87 8.38
C VAL A 61 0.93 12.63 8.71
N ASP A 62 0.98 13.26 9.89
CA ASP A 62 2.18 13.92 10.42
C ASP A 62 3.39 12.97 10.47
N ALA A 63 3.19 11.79 11.05
CA ALA A 63 4.23 10.79 11.19
C ALA A 63 4.63 10.20 9.83
N LEU A 64 3.68 10.03 8.90
CA LEU A 64 3.95 9.58 7.53
C LEU A 64 4.83 10.59 6.79
N CYS A 65 4.52 11.88 6.87
CA CYS A 65 5.30 12.94 6.25
C CYS A 65 6.74 12.99 6.80
N THR A 66 6.92 12.85 8.12
CA THR A 66 8.27 12.76 8.71
C THR A 66 9.07 11.57 8.16
N LEU A 67 8.44 10.40 8.01
CA LEU A 67 9.10 9.22 7.48
C LEU A 67 9.56 9.41 6.02
N ARG A 68 8.76 10.09 5.19
CA ARG A 68 9.08 10.36 3.78
C ARG A 68 10.22 11.36 3.57
N GLN A 69 10.45 12.22 4.55
CA GLN A 69 11.53 13.22 4.51
C GLN A 69 12.85 12.69 5.10
N SER A 70 12.80 11.53 5.77
CA SER A 70 13.99 10.89 6.31
C SER A 70 14.76 10.22 5.16
N PRO A 71 16.08 10.39 5.06
CA PRO A 71 16.90 9.74 4.04
C PRO A 71 16.90 8.21 4.17
#